data_AF-A0A919Z394-F1
#
_entry.id   AF-A0A919Z394-F1
#
_cell.length_a   1.000
_cell.length_b   1.000
_cell.length_c   1.000
_cell.angle_alpha   90.00
_cell.angle_beta   90.00
_cell.angle_gamma   90.00
#
_symmetry.space_group_name_H-M   'P 1'
#
loop_
_entity.id
_entity.type
_entity.pdbx_description
1 polymer ?
#
loop_
_entity_poly.entity_id
_entity_poly.type
_entity_poly.pdbx_seq_one_letter_code
_entity_poly.pdbx_strand_id
1 'polypeptide(L)'
;MIIIQLVKNENMKLYQRKPVWGMLAAGGILSALMVIMENIIENRAVSSFWEIVAKTTLIGYQVTLIFVIIIAAQLFANEYQWGTIRLLLLQPVSRSKIWLSKFIAALLYAWLGMAAAFVAGLMVAFCMPGFQGMTAGETVLNVFLPLGCKLLSFPLYIAVAIWLFVLSKSTIISLFLSLIFIYVTNLFLPFIAGLHPSASLLMGTGMTVWVMAAGCSQFTKQEIL
;
A
#
# COMPACT_ATOMS: atom_id res chain seq x y z
N MET A 1 -5.54 4.31 25.21
CA MET A 1 -4.36 5.20 25.19
C MET A 1 -3.08 4.50 24.72
N ILE A 2 -2.79 3.26 25.17
CA ILE A 2 -1.54 2.53 24.85
C ILE A 2 -1.33 2.27 23.34
N ILE A 3 -2.39 1.91 22.58
CA ILE A 3 -2.25 1.58 21.14
C ILE A 3 -1.76 2.78 20.32
N ILE A 4 -2.25 3.99 20.61
CA ILE A 4 -1.86 5.21 19.90
C ILE A 4 -0.38 5.52 20.13
N GLN A 5 0.12 5.30 21.35
CA GLN A 5 1.53 5.47 21.68
C GLN A 5 2.42 4.46 20.93
N LEU A 6 1.97 3.21 20.80
CA LEU A 6 2.68 2.18 20.02
C LEU A 6 2.73 2.54 18.54
N VAL A 7 1.60 2.97 17.96
CA VAL A 7 1.55 3.43 16.56
C VAL A 7 2.47 4.62 16.35
N LYS A 8 2.46 5.60 17.26
CA LYS A 8 3.37 6.75 17.20
C LYS A 8 4.83 6.31 17.24
N ASN A 9 5.19 5.36 18.10
CA ASN A 9 6.55 4.84 18.21
C ASN A 9 6.99 4.12 16.92
N GLU A 10 6.15 3.26 16.35
CA GLU A 10 6.46 2.58 15.10
C GLU A 10 6.57 3.57 13.92
N ASN A 11 5.69 4.57 13.84
CA ASN A 11 5.79 5.63 12.84
C ASN A 11 7.08 6.46 12.99
N MET A 12 7.45 6.85 14.21
CA MET A 12 8.71 7.57 14.47
C MET A 12 9.91 6.76 13.98
N LYS A 13 9.95 5.45 14.26
CA LYS A 13 11.02 4.56 13.78
C LYS A 13 11.05 4.44 12.26
N LEU A 14 9.89 4.42 11.60
CA LEU A 14 9.79 4.38 10.14
C LEU A 14 10.32 5.67 9.51
N TYR A 15 9.82 6.83 9.90
CA TYR A 15 10.17 8.12 9.28
C TYR A 15 11.57 8.61 9.62
N GLN A 16 12.22 8.09 10.66
CA GLN A 16 13.63 8.37 10.92
C GLN A 16 14.58 7.67 9.93
N ARG A 17 14.10 6.65 9.20
CA ARG A 17 14.92 5.95 8.21
C ARG A 17 14.94 6.74 6.90
N LYS A 18 16.10 7.26 6.54
CA LYS A 18 16.36 7.93 5.25
C LYS A 18 15.80 7.21 4.00
N PRO A 19 15.89 5.87 3.85
CA PRO A 19 15.35 5.20 2.65
C PRO A 19 13.83 5.35 2.50
N VAL A 20 13.07 5.50 3.59
CA VAL A 20 11.60 5.62 3.54
C VAL A 20 11.18 6.90 2.82
N TRP A 21 11.86 8.02 3.08
CA TRP A 21 11.65 9.27 2.35
C TRP A 21 12.07 9.17 0.89
N GLY A 22 13.19 8.46 0.63
CA GLY A 22 13.65 8.19 -0.73
C GLY A 22 12.61 7.39 -1.53
N MET A 23 11.98 6.38 -0.93
CA MET A 23 10.93 5.57 -1.56
C MET A 23 9.66 6.38 -1.85
N LEU A 24 9.24 7.27 -0.96
CA LEU A 24 8.11 8.18 -1.19
C LEU A 24 8.40 9.13 -2.37
N ALA A 25 9.56 9.78 -2.36
CA ALA A 25 9.96 10.70 -3.43
C ALA A 25 10.09 9.96 -4.77
N ALA A 26 10.76 8.79 -4.78
CA ALA A 26 10.91 7.96 -5.95
C ALA A 26 9.56 7.49 -6.50
N GLY A 27 8.60 7.12 -5.63
CA GLY A 27 7.26 6.72 -6.04
C GLY A 27 6.52 7.83 -6.79
N GLY A 28 6.54 9.05 -6.24
CA GLY A 28 5.95 10.22 -6.89
C GLY A 28 6.63 10.55 -8.22
N ILE A 29 7.96 10.66 -8.23
CA ILE A 29 8.74 11.01 -9.43
C ILE A 29 8.56 9.96 -10.53
N LEU A 30 8.63 8.68 -10.20
CA LEU A 30 8.51 7.60 -11.17
C LEU A 30 7.10 7.55 -11.77
N SER A 31 6.06 7.79 -10.97
CA SER A 31 4.68 7.88 -11.48
C SER A 31 4.49 9.05 -12.44
N ALA A 32 5.09 10.21 -12.16
CA ALA A 32 5.05 11.38 -13.02
C ALA A 32 5.81 11.12 -14.33
N LEU A 33 7.01 10.55 -14.26
CA LEU A 33 7.86 10.27 -15.41
C LEU A 33 7.18 9.27 -16.36
N MET A 34 6.57 8.21 -15.83
CA MET A 34 5.83 7.24 -16.65
C MET A 34 4.71 7.87 -17.46
N VAL A 35 3.91 8.75 -16.85
CA VAL A 35 2.81 9.43 -17.55
C VAL A 35 3.32 10.43 -18.59
N ILE A 36 4.39 11.16 -18.28
CA ILE A 36 5.02 12.06 -19.26
C ILE A 36 5.48 11.27 -20.49
N MET A 37 6.15 10.12 -20.27
CA MET A 37 6.60 9.26 -21.37
C MET A 37 5.44 8.69 -22.18
N GLU A 38 4.35 8.25 -21.52
CA GLU A 38 3.16 7.73 -22.21
C GLU A 38 2.53 8.78 -23.13
N ASN A 39 2.41 10.03 -22.67
CA ASN A 39 1.88 11.12 -23.49
C ASN A 39 2.78 11.46 -24.69
N ILE A 40 4.11 11.37 -24.53
CA ILE A 40 5.06 11.60 -25.62
C ILE A 40 4.95 10.50 -26.68
N ILE A 41 4.78 9.24 -26.26
CA ILE A 41 4.76 8.07 -27.14
C ILE A 41 3.45 7.98 -27.93
N GLU A 42 2.31 8.20 -27.27
CA GLU A 42 1.00 7.97 -27.90
C GLU A 42 0.49 9.15 -28.75
N ASN A 43 1.17 10.32 -28.71
CA ASN A 43 0.81 11.54 -29.45
C ASN A 43 -0.71 11.87 -29.39
N ARG A 44 -1.38 11.55 -28.26
CA ARG A 44 -2.81 11.81 -28.10
C ARG A 44 -3.06 13.30 -27.88
N ALA A 45 -4.23 13.76 -28.30
CA ALA A 45 -4.74 15.08 -27.94
C ALA A 45 -4.70 15.24 -26.41
N VAL A 46 -4.39 16.47 -25.97
CA VAL A 46 -4.27 16.89 -24.56
C VAL A 46 -5.40 16.26 -23.74
N SER A 47 -5.04 15.24 -22.95
CA SER A 47 -6.01 14.56 -22.08
C SER A 47 -6.50 15.54 -21.01
N SER A 48 -7.74 15.37 -20.58
CA SER A 48 -8.35 16.28 -19.60
C SER A 48 -7.53 16.30 -18.30
N PHE A 49 -7.51 17.44 -17.59
CA PHE A 49 -6.78 17.59 -16.32
C PHE A 49 -6.99 16.41 -15.37
N TRP A 50 -8.25 16.03 -15.14
CA TRP A 50 -8.62 14.94 -14.23
C TRP A 50 -8.17 13.57 -14.73
N GLU A 51 -8.15 13.34 -16.04
CA GLU A 51 -7.68 12.07 -16.60
C GLU A 51 -6.17 11.88 -16.37
N ILE A 52 -5.37 12.93 -16.49
CA ILE A 52 -3.93 12.87 -16.17
C ILE A 52 -3.73 12.60 -14.68
N VAL A 53 -4.45 13.30 -13.81
CA VAL A 53 -4.40 13.04 -12.35
C VAL A 53 -4.78 11.59 -12.05
N ALA A 54 -5.84 11.07 -12.68
CA ALA A 54 -6.27 9.68 -12.51
C ALA A 54 -5.20 8.69 -12.97
N LYS A 55 -4.61 8.89 -14.15
CA LYS A 55 -3.56 8.00 -14.68
C LYS A 55 -2.31 8.01 -13.82
N THR A 56 -1.81 9.20 -13.45
CA THR A 56 -0.62 9.34 -12.60
C THR A 56 -0.85 8.71 -11.23
N THR A 57 -2.03 8.90 -10.63
CA THR A 57 -2.37 8.28 -9.34
C THR A 57 -2.50 6.77 -9.41
N LEU A 58 -3.07 6.22 -10.49
CA LEU A 58 -3.19 4.77 -10.68
C LEU A 58 -1.84 4.09 -10.89
N ILE A 59 -0.93 4.72 -11.64
CA ILE A 59 0.45 4.23 -11.80
C ILE A 59 1.21 4.37 -10.47
N GLY A 60 1.08 5.51 -9.81
CA GLY A 60 1.68 5.76 -8.50
C GLY A 60 1.18 4.81 -7.42
N TYR A 61 -0.08 4.36 -7.49
CA TYR A 61 -0.62 3.31 -6.62
C TYR A 61 0.18 2.01 -6.74
N GLN A 62 0.48 1.54 -7.95
CA GLN A 62 1.21 0.28 -8.16
C GLN A 62 2.62 0.35 -7.60
N VAL A 63 3.32 1.45 -7.85
CA VAL A 63 4.69 1.68 -7.35
C VAL A 63 4.69 1.77 -5.82
N THR A 64 3.77 2.56 -5.27
CA THR A 64 3.62 2.72 -3.81
C THR A 64 3.31 1.39 -3.13
N LEU A 65 2.47 0.56 -3.73
CA LEU A 65 2.10 -0.75 -3.19
C LEU A 65 3.32 -1.66 -3.02
N ILE A 66 4.25 -1.67 -3.97
CA ILE A 66 5.50 -2.44 -3.85
C ILE A 66 6.32 -1.94 -2.66
N PHE A 67 6.48 -0.62 -2.51
CA PHE A 67 7.21 -0.02 -1.39
C PHE A 67 6.57 -0.30 -0.03
N VAL A 68 5.24 -0.26 0.05
CA VAL A 68 4.48 -0.58 1.26
C VAL A 68 4.75 -2.01 1.72
N ILE A 69 4.78 -2.97 0.79
CA ILE A 69 5.04 -4.38 1.10
C ILE A 69 6.48 -4.58 1.59
N ILE A 70 7.44 -3.89 0.97
CA ILE A 70 8.83 -3.91 1.41
C ILE A 70 8.95 -3.43 2.86
N ILE A 71 8.30 -2.31 3.18
CA ILE A 71 8.31 -1.75 4.53
C ILE A 71 7.56 -2.66 5.51
N ALA A 72 6.42 -3.23 5.11
CA ALA A 72 5.66 -4.17 5.92
C ALA A 72 6.51 -5.39 6.31
N ALA A 73 7.21 -6.01 5.36
CA ALA A 73 8.11 -7.13 5.67
C ALA A 73 9.27 -6.71 6.58
N GLN A 74 9.86 -5.54 6.35
CA GLN A 74 10.98 -5.03 7.16
C GLN A 74 10.56 -4.73 8.61
N LEU A 75 9.35 -4.22 8.85
CA LEU A 75 8.85 -3.92 10.19
C LEU A 75 8.82 -5.15 11.12
N PHE A 76 8.58 -6.33 10.56
CA PHE A 76 8.61 -7.60 11.30
C PHE A 76 9.99 -8.25 11.32
N ALA A 77 10.78 -8.10 10.24
CA ALA A 77 12.12 -8.63 10.15
C ALA A 77 13.11 -8.05 11.17
N ASN A 78 13.06 -6.73 11.38
CA ASN A 78 13.99 -6.05 12.28
C ASN A 78 13.84 -6.53 13.74
N GLU A 79 12.65 -6.99 14.12
CA GLU A 79 12.42 -7.52 15.48
C GLU A 79 12.92 -8.96 15.63
N TYR A 80 12.80 -9.77 14.57
CA TYR A 80 13.28 -11.14 14.55
C TYR A 80 14.82 -11.20 14.53
N GLN A 81 15.47 -10.34 13.74
CA GLN A 81 16.94 -10.33 13.62
C GLN A 81 17.67 -9.84 14.87
N TRP A 82 17.11 -8.85 15.58
CA TRP A 82 17.76 -8.28 16.77
C TRP A 82 17.50 -9.06 18.06
N GLY A 83 16.75 -10.16 18.01
CA GLY A 83 16.42 -10.95 19.22
C GLY A 83 15.51 -10.20 20.22
N THR A 84 15.02 -9.02 19.86
CA THR A 84 14.18 -8.13 20.69
C THR A 84 12.84 -8.75 21.08
N ILE A 85 12.42 -9.83 20.43
CA ILE A 85 11.27 -10.64 20.83
C ILE A 85 11.42 -11.09 22.30
N ARG A 86 12.64 -11.44 22.73
CA ARG A 86 12.93 -11.84 24.12
C ARG A 86 12.84 -10.67 25.11
N LEU A 87 13.14 -9.44 24.68
CA LEU A 87 13.03 -8.22 25.49
C LEU A 87 11.59 -7.69 25.56
N LEU A 88 10.79 -7.89 24.49
CA LEU A 88 9.37 -7.55 24.46
C LEU A 88 8.51 -8.50 25.32
N LEU A 89 8.94 -9.76 25.49
CA LEU A 89 8.29 -10.73 26.38
C LEU A 89 8.34 -10.35 27.86
N LEU A 90 9.17 -9.37 28.25
CA LEU A 90 9.21 -8.82 29.60
C LEU A 90 8.23 -7.65 29.82
N GLN A 91 7.62 -7.10 28.75
CA GLN A 91 6.66 -6.00 28.85
C GLN A 91 5.20 -6.51 28.81
N PRO A 92 4.30 -6.04 29.69
CA PRO A 92 2.91 -6.50 29.78
C PRO A 92 2.02 -5.86 28.70
N VAL A 93 2.40 -5.97 27.44
CA VAL A 93 1.61 -5.49 26.29
C VAL A 93 1.01 -6.68 25.56
N SER A 94 -0.31 -6.69 25.40
CA SER A 94 -1.00 -7.76 24.68
C SER A 94 -0.53 -7.83 23.21
N ARG A 95 -0.09 -9.00 22.78
CA ARG A 95 0.59 -9.28 21.51
C ARG A 95 -0.19 -8.85 20.26
N SER A 96 -1.52 -8.98 20.30
CA SER A 96 -2.42 -8.48 19.26
C SER A 96 -2.32 -6.96 19.05
N LYS A 97 -2.06 -6.17 20.11
CA LYS A 97 -1.88 -4.72 20.01
C LYS A 97 -0.57 -4.35 19.32
N ILE A 98 0.49 -5.14 19.50
CA ILE A 98 1.78 -4.92 18.82
C ILE A 98 1.61 -5.17 17.33
N TRP A 99 1.02 -6.32 16.97
CA TRP A 99 0.75 -6.67 15.57
C TRP A 99 -0.11 -5.60 14.87
N LEU A 100 -1.19 -5.16 15.52
CA LEU A 100 -2.10 -4.13 15.02
C LEU A 100 -1.38 -2.78 14.87
N SER A 101 -0.49 -2.41 15.81
CA SER A 101 0.26 -1.14 15.70
C SER A 101 1.18 -1.08 14.48
N LYS A 102 1.84 -2.19 14.13
CA LYS A 102 2.68 -2.29 12.92
C LYS A 102 1.85 -2.27 11.65
N PHE A 103 0.70 -2.95 11.66
CA PHE A 103 -0.25 -2.91 10.55
C PHE A 103 -0.73 -1.47 10.28
N ILE A 104 -1.13 -0.73 11.33
CA ILE A 104 -1.54 0.69 11.19
C ILE A 104 -0.37 1.54 10.69
N ALA A 105 0.85 1.32 11.17
CA ALA A 105 2.02 2.09 10.73
C ALA A 105 2.29 1.90 9.23
N ALA A 106 2.20 0.66 8.72
CA ALA A 106 2.31 0.36 7.29
C ALA A 106 1.14 0.96 6.48
N LEU A 107 -0.08 0.95 7.04
CA LEU A 107 -1.26 1.53 6.40
C LEU A 107 -1.16 3.06 6.27
N LEU A 108 -0.68 3.75 7.31
CA LEU A 108 -0.44 5.19 7.26
C LEU A 108 0.63 5.55 6.22
N TYR A 109 1.68 4.73 6.11
CA TYR A 109 2.68 4.90 5.04
C TYR A 109 2.07 4.72 3.64
N ALA A 110 1.19 3.72 3.46
CA ALA A 110 0.50 3.51 2.18
C ALA A 110 -0.37 4.72 1.77
N TRP A 111 -1.11 5.29 2.72
CA TRP A 111 -1.90 6.49 2.49
C TRP A 111 -1.05 7.72 2.17
N LEU A 112 0.09 7.87 2.83
CA LEU A 112 1.05 8.94 2.53
C LEU A 112 1.66 8.78 1.14
N GLY A 113 2.03 7.56 0.73
CA GLY A 113 2.50 7.31 -0.64
C GLY A 113 1.43 7.57 -1.70
N MET A 114 0.18 7.22 -1.42
CA MET A 114 -0.95 7.53 -2.31
C MET A 114 -1.18 9.05 -2.41
N ALA A 115 -1.11 9.76 -1.29
CA ALA A 115 -1.19 11.22 -1.29
C ALA A 115 -0.04 11.86 -2.09
N ALA A 116 1.18 11.33 -1.96
CA ALA A 116 2.34 11.79 -2.74
C ALA A 116 2.14 11.56 -4.25
N ALA A 117 1.60 10.40 -4.65
CA ALA A 117 1.24 10.13 -6.05
C ALA A 117 0.13 11.06 -6.57
N PHE A 118 -0.84 11.41 -5.72
CA PHE A 118 -1.88 12.39 -6.05
C PHE A 118 -1.33 13.79 -6.27
N VAL A 119 -0.44 14.25 -5.38
CA VAL A 119 0.25 15.53 -5.54
C VAL A 119 1.11 15.53 -6.81
N ALA A 120 1.82 14.44 -7.09
CA ALA A 120 2.58 14.30 -8.34
C ALA A 120 1.67 14.38 -9.57
N GLY A 121 0.50 13.74 -9.54
CA GLY A 121 -0.50 13.82 -10.61
C GLY A 121 -1.02 15.24 -10.83
N LEU A 122 -1.30 15.99 -9.75
CA LEU A 122 -1.68 17.41 -9.85
C LEU A 122 -0.57 18.22 -10.51
N MET A 123 0.69 18.04 -10.10
CA MET A 123 1.81 18.77 -10.69
C MET A 123 1.96 18.49 -12.20
N VAL A 124 1.84 17.22 -12.61
CA VAL A 124 1.90 16.84 -14.03
C VAL A 124 0.72 17.43 -14.81
N ALA A 125 -0.49 17.38 -14.25
CA ALA A 125 -1.68 17.94 -14.88
C ALA A 125 -1.61 19.47 -14.99
N PHE A 126 -1.01 20.18 -14.03
CA PHE A 126 -0.76 21.61 -14.18
C PHE A 126 0.26 21.93 -15.27
N CYS A 127 1.31 21.11 -15.43
CA CYS A 127 2.36 21.35 -16.41
C CYS A 127 1.96 21.02 -17.86
N MET A 128 1.11 20.01 -18.08
CA MET A 128 0.78 19.50 -19.42
C MET A 128 -0.51 20.13 -20.00
N PRO A 129 -1.73 19.73 -19.55
CA PRO A 129 -2.99 20.31 -20.04
C PRO A 129 -3.31 21.68 -19.43
N GLY A 130 -2.68 22.06 -18.32
CA GLY A 130 -3.03 23.27 -17.56
C GLY A 130 -4.47 23.20 -17.04
N PHE A 131 -5.24 24.28 -17.16
CA PHE A 131 -6.64 24.34 -16.70
C PHE A 131 -7.65 23.69 -17.67
N GLN A 132 -7.20 23.11 -18.78
CA GLN A 132 -8.10 22.51 -19.77
C GLN A 132 -8.78 21.25 -19.21
N GLY A 133 -10.12 21.23 -19.23
CA GLY A 133 -10.91 20.12 -18.70
C GLY A 133 -11.09 20.12 -17.18
N MET A 134 -10.88 21.24 -16.48
CA MET A 134 -11.21 21.38 -15.05
C MET A 134 -12.73 21.43 -14.77
N THR A 135 -13.56 21.73 -15.77
CA THR A 135 -15.02 21.72 -15.65
C THR A 135 -15.57 20.31 -15.86
N ALA A 136 -15.98 19.61 -14.80
CA ALA A 136 -16.68 18.34 -14.96
C ALA A 136 -17.36 17.84 -13.68
N GLY A 137 -18.69 17.67 -13.72
CA GLY A 137 -19.42 16.86 -12.73
C GLY A 137 -19.21 15.35 -12.93
N GLU A 138 -19.08 14.90 -14.18
CA GLU A 138 -19.01 13.46 -14.52
C GLU A 138 -17.59 12.90 -14.55
N THR A 139 -16.59 13.65 -15.05
CA THR A 139 -15.21 13.15 -15.09
C THR A 139 -14.58 13.06 -13.70
N VAL A 140 -14.94 13.98 -12.79
CA VAL A 140 -14.53 13.94 -11.38
C VAL A 140 -14.98 12.63 -10.73
N LEU A 141 -16.23 12.22 -10.95
CA LEU A 141 -16.78 10.99 -10.36
C LEU A 141 -16.04 9.74 -10.89
N ASN A 142 -15.69 9.74 -12.18
CA ASN A 142 -14.88 8.68 -12.80
C ASN A 142 -13.42 8.64 -12.31
N VAL A 143 -12.89 9.71 -11.70
CA VAL A 143 -11.56 9.73 -11.07
C VAL A 143 -11.63 9.26 -9.61
N PHE A 144 -12.62 9.75 -8.85
CA PHE A 144 -12.71 9.45 -7.43
C PHE A 144 -13.15 8.02 -7.13
N LEU A 145 -13.99 7.42 -7.98
CA LEU A 145 -14.49 6.05 -7.79
C LEU A 145 -13.37 4.99 -7.86
N PRO A 146 -12.50 4.94 -8.89
CA PRO A 146 -11.38 4.00 -8.91
C PRO A 146 -10.35 4.32 -7.82
N LEU A 147 -10.13 5.60 -7.48
CA LEU A 147 -9.22 5.99 -6.40
C LEU A 147 -9.70 5.44 -5.04
N GLY A 148 -11.00 5.56 -4.74
CA GLY A 148 -11.63 5.03 -3.53
C GLY A 148 -11.51 3.51 -3.43
N CYS A 149 -11.76 2.79 -4.54
CA CYS A 149 -11.60 1.34 -4.58
C CYS A 149 -10.15 0.90 -4.31
N LYS A 150 -9.16 1.62 -4.86
CA LYS A 150 -7.73 1.32 -4.65
C LYS A 150 -7.25 1.65 -3.23
N LEU A 151 -7.83 2.67 -2.58
CA LEU A 151 -7.54 2.95 -1.18
C LEU A 151 -7.96 1.78 -0.27
N LEU A 152 -9.08 1.14 -0.57
CA LEU A 152 -9.58 0.01 0.20
C LEU A 152 -8.77 -1.29 0.00
N SER A 153 -8.03 -1.41 -1.11
CA SER A 153 -7.23 -2.61 -1.38
C SER A 153 -5.88 -2.65 -0.66
N PHE A 154 -5.32 -1.51 -0.23
CA PHE A 154 -4.06 -1.48 0.54
C PHE A 154 -4.07 -2.37 1.81
N PRO A 155 -5.09 -2.31 2.68
CA PRO A 155 -5.19 -3.20 3.84
C PRO A 155 -4.99 -4.68 3.51
N LEU A 156 -5.53 -5.14 2.37
CA LEU A 156 -5.44 -6.54 1.95
C LEU A 156 -4.01 -6.94 1.68
N TYR A 157 -3.33 -6.18 0.82
CA TYR A 157 -1.97 -6.49 0.42
C TYR A 157 -0.99 -6.40 1.60
N ILE A 158 -1.20 -5.43 2.50
CA ILE A 158 -0.41 -5.32 3.74
C ILE A 158 -0.63 -6.56 4.62
N ALA A 159 -1.88 -6.96 4.84
CA ALA A 159 -2.20 -8.13 5.67
C ALA A 159 -1.58 -9.41 5.09
N VAL A 160 -1.70 -9.61 3.76
CA VAL A 160 -1.11 -10.76 3.07
C VAL A 160 0.42 -10.74 3.16
N ALA A 161 1.06 -9.59 2.92
CA ALA A 161 2.52 -9.47 3.01
C ALA A 161 3.03 -9.84 4.40
N ILE A 162 2.39 -9.33 5.45
CA ILE A 162 2.73 -9.64 6.84
C ILE A 162 2.51 -11.13 7.12
N TRP A 163 1.40 -11.71 6.64
CA TRP A 163 1.11 -13.11 6.83
C TRP A 163 2.16 -14.02 6.16
N LEU A 164 2.50 -13.71 4.92
CA LEU A 164 3.54 -14.44 4.18
C LEU A 164 4.91 -14.29 4.85
N PHE A 165 5.22 -13.13 5.44
CA PHE A 165 6.44 -12.95 6.24
C PHE A 165 6.47 -13.86 7.46
N VAL A 166 5.37 -13.93 8.22
CA VAL A 166 5.26 -14.79 9.41
C VAL A 166 5.44 -16.26 9.04
N LEU A 167 4.94 -16.69 7.88
CA LEU A 167 5.13 -18.06 7.40
C LEU A 167 6.55 -18.34 6.90
N SER A 168 7.13 -17.43 6.11
CA SER A 168 8.42 -17.66 5.45
C SER A 168 9.63 -17.46 6.38
N LYS A 169 9.48 -16.74 7.49
CA LYS A 169 10.54 -16.40 8.47
C LYS A 169 11.78 -15.75 7.85
N SER A 170 11.65 -15.27 6.62
CA SER A 170 12.72 -14.71 5.82
C SER A 170 12.16 -13.57 4.99
N THR A 171 12.86 -12.44 5.04
CA THR A 171 12.48 -11.22 4.33
C THR A 171 12.39 -11.45 2.83
N ILE A 172 13.41 -12.09 2.27
CA ILE A 172 13.56 -12.28 0.82
C ILE A 172 12.41 -13.13 0.27
N ILE A 173 12.14 -14.30 0.85
CA ILE A 173 11.08 -15.21 0.38
C ILE A 173 9.70 -14.55 0.50
N SER A 174 9.46 -13.82 1.59
CA SER A 174 8.20 -13.09 1.79
C SER A 174 7.97 -12.06 0.69
N LEU A 175 9.01 -11.26 0.37
CA LEU A 175 8.93 -10.24 -0.67
C LEU A 175 8.63 -10.86 -2.03
N PHE A 176 9.37 -11.91 -2.43
CA PHE A 176 9.10 -12.59 -3.70
C PHE A 176 7.69 -13.16 -3.78
N LEU A 177 7.23 -13.85 -2.73
CA LEU A 177 5.91 -14.47 -2.72
C LEU A 177 4.78 -13.43 -2.73
N SER A 178 4.96 -12.32 -2.04
CA SER A 178 4.00 -11.21 -2.05
C SER A 178 3.90 -10.54 -3.43
N LEU A 179 5.02 -10.39 -4.16
CA LEU A 179 5.02 -9.85 -5.52
C LEU A 179 4.27 -10.76 -6.50
N ILE A 180 4.49 -12.08 -6.40
CA ILE A 180 3.73 -13.07 -7.18
C ILE A 180 2.24 -12.95 -6.88
N PHE A 181 1.86 -12.86 -5.60
CA PHE A 181 0.46 -12.74 -5.20
C PHE A 181 -0.23 -11.49 -5.79
N ILE A 182 0.44 -10.34 -5.80
CA ILE A 182 -0.09 -9.10 -6.40
C ILE A 182 -0.33 -9.29 -7.90
N TYR A 183 0.65 -9.87 -8.61
CA TYR A 183 0.56 -10.06 -10.06
C TYR A 183 -0.60 -11.00 -10.40
N VAL A 184 -0.71 -12.11 -9.67
CA VAL A 184 -1.84 -13.05 -9.77
C VAL A 184 -3.17 -12.33 -9.50
N THR A 185 -3.25 -11.55 -8.42
CA THR A 185 -4.48 -10.83 -8.05
C THR A 185 -4.89 -9.83 -9.15
N ASN A 186 -3.95 -9.07 -9.71
CA ASN A 186 -4.22 -8.13 -10.80
C ASN A 186 -4.63 -8.84 -12.11
N LEU A 187 -4.18 -10.06 -12.35
CA LEU A 187 -4.57 -10.88 -13.50
C LEU A 187 -5.99 -11.45 -13.35
N PHE A 188 -6.38 -11.86 -12.15
CA PHE A 188 -7.69 -12.45 -11.89
C PHE A 188 -8.81 -11.42 -11.61
N LEU A 189 -8.48 -10.24 -11.11
CA LEU A 189 -9.48 -9.20 -10.79
C LEU A 189 -10.40 -8.81 -11.96
N PRO A 190 -9.91 -8.56 -13.19
CA PRO A 190 -10.80 -8.22 -14.31
C PRO A 190 -11.73 -9.37 -14.70
N PHE A 191 -11.31 -10.63 -14.49
CA PHE A 191 -12.15 -11.81 -14.71
C PHE A 191 -13.30 -11.90 -13.69
N ILE A 192 -13.02 -11.58 -12.42
CA ILE A 192 -14.02 -11.58 -11.34
C ILE A 192 -14.94 -10.35 -11.41
N ALA A 193 -14.38 -9.18 -11.75
CA ALA A 193 -15.15 -7.95 -11.92
C ALA A 193 -16.14 -8.03 -13.08
N GLY A 194 -15.88 -8.88 -14.08
CA GLY A 194 -16.82 -9.19 -15.16
C GLY A 194 -18.08 -9.95 -14.71
N LEU A 195 -18.09 -10.57 -13.52
CA LEU A 195 -19.24 -11.29 -12.96
C LEU A 195 -20.12 -10.38 -12.08
N HIS A 196 -19.52 -9.55 -11.21
CA HIS A 196 -20.20 -8.45 -10.51
C HIS A 196 -19.18 -7.52 -9.82
N PRO A 197 -19.23 -6.18 -9.99
CA PRO A 197 -18.25 -5.25 -9.40
C PRO A 197 -18.21 -5.28 -7.86
N SER A 198 -19.38 -5.42 -7.22
CA SER A 198 -19.50 -5.46 -5.75
C SER A 198 -18.98 -6.76 -5.12
N ALA A 199 -18.97 -7.87 -5.86
CA ALA A 199 -18.48 -9.16 -5.38
C ALA A 199 -16.96 -9.13 -5.16
N SER A 200 -16.22 -8.45 -6.04
CA SER A 200 -14.77 -8.26 -5.92
C SER A 200 -14.36 -7.55 -4.61
N LEU A 201 -15.23 -6.64 -4.14
CA LEU A 201 -14.98 -5.73 -3.02
C LEU A 201 -15.31 -6.41 -1.68
N LEU A 202 -16.40 -7.19 -1.64
CA LEU A 202 -16.77 -8.04 -0.50
C LEU A 202 -15.78 -9.19 -0.29
N MET A 203 -15.28 -9.79 -1.38
CA MET A 203 -14.28 -10.86 -1.29
C MET A 203 -12.94 -10.31 -0.78
N GLY A 204 -12.52 -9.13 -1.25
CA GLY A 204 -11.31 -8.46 -0.77
C GLY A 204 -11.38 -8.12 0.72
N THR A 205 -12.46 -7.48 1.17
CA THR A 205 -12.65 -7.12 2.59
C THR A 205 -12.76 -8.35 3.48
N GLY A 206 -13.51 -9.39 3.06
CA GLY A 206 -13.57 -10.67 3.78
C GLY A 206 -12.20 -11.36 3.89
N MET A 207 -11.43 -11.40 2.80
CA MET A 207 -10.07 -11.93 2.80
C MET A 207 -9.14 -11.14 3.72
N THR A 208 -9.27 -9.81 3.80
CA THR A 208 -8.45 -9.01 4.72
C THR A 208 -8.66 -9.41 6.17
N VAL A 209 -9.93 -9.56 6.59
CA VAL A 209 -10.28 -9.91 7.97
C VAL A 209 -9.80 -11.33 8.28
N TRP A 210 -9.97 -12.26 7.34
CA TRP A 210 -9.51 -13.64 7.50
C TRP A 210 -7.98 -13.73 7.61
N VAL A 211 -7.25 -13.03 6.74
CA VAL A 211 -5.78 -13.01 6.75
C VAL A 211 -5.24 -12.33 8.02
N MET A 212 -5.90 -11.26 8.50
CA MET A 212 -5.57 -10.64 9.78
C MET A 212 -5.77 -11.60 10.96
N ALA A 213 -6.90 -12.30 11.01
CA ALA A 213 -7.20 -13.26 12.07
C ALA A 213 -6.21 -14.46 12.03
N ALA A 214 -5.95 -14.98 10.84
CA ALA A 214 -4.98 -16.06 10.61
C ALA A 214 -3.56 -15.62 11.02
N GLY A 215 -3.13 -14.42 10.63
CA GLY A 215 -1.83 -13.87 11.01
C GLY A 215 -1.66 -13.65 12.49
N CYS A 216 -2.68 -13.12 13.17
CA CYS A 216 -2.65 -12.97 14.62
C CYS A 216 -2.52 -14.34 15.33
N SER A 217 -3.28 -15.35 14.90
CA SER A 217 -3.22 -16.69 15.53
C SER A 217 -1.87 -17.39 15.32
N GLN A 218 -1.27 -17.28 14.13
CA GLN A 218 0.03 -17.87 13.82
C GLN A 218 1.17 -17.17 14.55
N PHE A 219 1.13 -15.84 14.62
CA PHE A 219 2.10 -15.06 15.41
C PHE A 219 2.07 -15.47 16.89
N THR A 220 0.89 -15.74 17.43
CA THR A 220 0.73 -16.19 18.83
C THR A 220 1.31 -17.59 19.06
N LYS A 221 1.25 -18.48 18.06
CA LYS A 221 1.80 -19.85 18.15
C LYS A 221 3.33 -19.91 18.00
N GLN A 222 3.93 -19.03 17.18
CA GLN A 222 5.35 -19.08 16.88
C GLN A 222 6.26 -18.63 18.03
N GLU A 223 5.76 -17.87 19.00
CA GLU A 223 6.53 -17.44 20.19
C GLU A 223 6.47 -18.44 21.36
N ILE A 224 5.72 -19.55 21.25
CA ILE A 224 5.63 -20.60 22.29
C ILE A 224 6.71 -21.70 22.08
N LEU A 225 7.47 -21.63 20.98
CA LEU A 225 8.63 -22.47 20.66
C LEU A 225 9.93 -21.66 20.77
#